data_AF-A0A385JIK4-F1
#
_entry.id   AF-A0A385JIK4-F1
#
_cell.length_a   1.000
_cell.length_b   1.000
_cell.length_c   1.000
_cell.angle_alpha   90.00
_cell.angle_beta   90.00
_cell.angle_gamma   90.00
#
_symmetry.space_group_name_H-M   'P 1'
#
loop_
_entity.id
_entity.type
_entity.pdbx_description
1 polymer ?
#
loop_
_entity_poly.entity_id
_entity_poly.type
_entity_poly.pdbx_seq_one_letter_code
_entity_poly.pdbx_strand_id
1 'polypeptide(L)'
;MEQFRQIGEVLGSLKALMVFRDNIQINPRQCCLLLDVFSFAYDSIAEEMRQNLKFEEKNEKWRILEQPLREIYRIFKEGEGYIKQCLETKDWWAKAITLYQNSYCVEFYIHNLLSCIPVVIESIEIAGEFSGLDQDEIQKKRLVYSNKYQKEWKDPRLFQWKFAKQYLISQELCNRYNTVWKEDRWVLLNKILEKKMSGSTKQERQLTDILLKNLEGSEPVNGKLLPCSILVRSKDYSVRRRLGSGSQYKEILWLGESLALRHFFGDIEPLFPEISSLLSLSHPNILQFFCGFTDEEKKECFLVMELMTRDLCSCIRETCGPRKRIPFSLPIAVDLMLQISRGMEYLHSKEIYHGNLNPSNILVKPRNITSEGYLHAKVSGFGLSSIKNFTPKNSSNQNETLSFIWYAPEILEEKEQTGSEKNSKYTEKADVYSFGMVCFQLLTGKVPFEDSHLQGDNMSRNILAGERPLFPFYSPKYVTNLTKRCWHTDPNQRPSFSSICRILRYVKRFLIMNPDYNREPEPPMPVIDYGDMETKLLRKFPSWDTAESSMVAQIPFQMFVYRVVEKEKARTTQKETSESGSDKASFRTPKGRSRPPQLQCTRSLRTGSESQLMMISPRPRRTSSGHASDSEIS
;
A
#
# COMPACT_ATOMS: atom_id res chain seq x y z
N MET A 1 8.65 -26.07 6.70
CA MET A 1 7.79 -26.53 7.80
C MET A 1 7.68 -25.55 8.97
N GLU A 2 8.79 -25.04 9.53
CA GLU A 2 8.74 -24.20 10.75
C GLU A 2 7.78 -23.00 10.65
N GLN A 3 7.77 -22.27 9.53
CA GLN A 3 6.82 -21.18 9.30
C GLN A 3 5.34 -21.64 9.41
N PHE A 4 5.01 -22.84 8.91
CA PHE A 4 3.65 -23.38 9.02
C PHE A 4 3.29 -23.75 10.47
N ARG A 5 4.24 -24.28 11.24
CA ARG A 5 4.10 -24.53 12.68
C ARG A 5 3.79 -23.23 13.43
N GLN A 6 4.51 -22.16 13.13
CA GLN A 6 4.32 -20.83 13.72
C GLN A 6 2.95 -20.22 13.38
N ILE A 7 2.43 -20.40 12.15
CA ILE A 7 1.04 -20.02 11.79
C ILE A 7 0.05 -20.76 12.70
N GLY A 8 0.25 -22.07 12.91
CA GLY A 8 -0.58 -22.88 13.80
C GLY A 8 -0.54 -22.42 15.27
N GLU A 9 0.61 -22.02 15.79
CA GLU A 9 0.76 -21.44 17.14
C GLU A 9 -0.04 -20.13 17.29
N VAL A 10 0.00 -19.25 16.28
CA VAL A 10 -0.78 -18.00 16.28
C VAL A 10 -2.27 -18.28 16.20
N LEU A 11 -2.69 -19.24 15.38
CA LEU A 11 -4.09 -19.67 15.32
C LEU A 11 -4.56 -20.28 16.65
N GLY A 12 -3.69 -21.03 17.35
CA GLY A 12 -3.94 -21.50 18.71
C GLY A 12 -4.13 -20.37 19.71
N SER A 13 -3.25 -19.36 19.68
CA SER A 13 -3.38 -18.15 20.51
C SER A 13 -4.66 -17.37 20.22
N LEU A 14 -5.02 -17.21 18.95
CA LEU A 14 -6.28 -16.60 18.51
C LEU A 14 -7.50 -17.36 19.04
N LYS A 15 -7.52 -18.69 18.95
CA LYS A 15 -8.58 -19.53 19.51
C LYS A 15 -8.69 -19.36 21.03
N ALA A 16 -7.56 -19.31 21.75
CA ALA A 16 -7.52 -19.08 23.20
C ALA A 16 -8.06 -17.69 23.59
N LEU A 17 -7.70 -16.62 22.87
CA LEU A 17 -8.24 -15.27 23.08
C LEU A 17 -9.76 -15.23 22.84
N MET A 18 -10.22 -15.90 21.79
CA MET A 18 -11.64 -15.94 21.42
C MET A 18 -12.51 -16.85 22.28
N VAL A 19 -11.95 -17.56 23.28
CA VAL A 19 -12.73 -18.12 24.40
C VAL A 19 -13.42 -16.99 25.16
N PHE A 20 -12.77 -15.83 25.29
CA PHE A 20 -13.30 -14.64 25.97
C PHE A 20 -14.12 -13.73 25.03
N ARG A 21 -14.63 -14.24 23.90
CA ARG A 21 -15.37 -13.45 22.91
C ARG A 21 -16.57 -12.68 23.48
N ASP A 22 -17.19 -13.18 24.55
CA ASP A 22 -18.35 -12.53 25.18
C ASP A 22 -17.96 -11.23 25.91
N ASN A 23 -16.66 -11.07 26.23
CA ASN A 23 -16.09 -9.81 26.74
C ASN A 23 -15.85 -8.77 25.62
N ILE A 24 -15.93 -9.16 24.33
CA ILE A 24 -15.73 -8.25 23.19
C ILE A 24 -16.97 -7.37 23.05
N GLN A 25 -16.91 -6.17 23.64
CA GLN A 25 -18.07 -5.29 23.65
C GLN A 25 -18.30 -4.59 22.31
N ILE A 26 -17.28 -4.47 21.46
CA ILE A 26 -17.30 -3.77 20.16
C ILE A 26 -16.57 -4.62 19.11
N ASN A 27 -17.16 -4.72 17.92
CA ASN A 27 -16.73 -5.58 16.81
C ASN A 27 -16.66 -7.11 17.07
N PRO A 28 -17.58 -7.73 17.86
CA PRO A 28 -17.56 -9.17 18.10
C PRO A 28 -17.79 -10.02 16.83
N ARG A 29 -18.64 -9.60 15.89
CA ARG A 29 -18.90 -10.36 14.65
C ARG A 29 -17.68 -10.33 13.72
N GLN A 30 -17.01 -9.18 13.61
CA GLN A 30 -15.74 -9.02 12.90
C GLN A 30 -14.64 -9.91 13.51
N CYS A 31 -14.52 -9.97 14.84
CA CYS A 31 -13.54 -10.86 15.50
C CYS A 31 -13.83 -12.34 15.23
N CYS A 32 -15.09 -12.77 15.29
CA CYS A 32 -15.49 -14.14 14.94
C CYS A 32 -15.23 -14.47 13.46
N LEU A 33 -15.57 -13.57 12.53
CA LEU A 33 -15.25 -13.75 11.11
C LEU A 33 -13.74 -13.90 10.88
N LEU A 34 -12.92 -13.08 11.53
CA LEU A 34 -11.48 -13.14 11.35
C LEU A 34 -10.91 -14.49 11.82
N LEU A 35 -11.39 -15.01 12.96
CA LEU A 35 -11.02 -16.34 13.47
C LEU A 35 -11.44 -17.47 12.51
N ASP A 36 -12.67 -17.43 12.00
CA ASP A 36 -13.21 -18.45 11.10
C ASP A 36 -12.41 -18.48 9.79
N VAL A 37 -12.20 -17.31 9.18
CA VAL A 37 -11.45 -17.17 7.92
C VAL A 37 -9.99 -17.62 8.10
N PHE A 38 -9.35 -17.28 9.21
CA PHE A 38 -7.98 -17.74 9.51
C PHE A 38 -7.94 -19.26 9.78
N SER A 39 -8.98 -19.83 10.39
CA SER A 39 -9.10 -21.29 10.55
C SER A 39 -9.25 -21.97 9.19
N PHE A 40 -10.18 -21.53 8.34
CA PHE A 40 -10.36 -22.06 6.98
C PHE A 40 -9.12 -21.88 6.10
N ALA A 41 -8.39 -20.78 6.25
CA ALA A 41 -7.11 -20.55 5.58
C ALA A 41 -6.06 -21.59 5.99
N TYR A 42 -5.89 -21.79 7.28
CA TYR A 42 -4.95 -22.78 7.82
C TYR A 42 -5.31 -24.20 7.38
N ASP A 43 -6.58 -24.58 7.50
CA ASP A 43 -7.07 -25.91 7.12
C ASP A 43 -6.94 -26.17 5.62
N SER A 44 -7.22 -25.17 4.78
CA SER A 44 -7.03 -25.28 3.32
C SER A 44 -5.55 -25.38 2.94
N ILE A 45 -4.67 -24.60 3.56
CA ILE A 45 -3.21 -24.72 3.35
C ILE A 45 -2.73 -26.10 3.82
N ALA A 46 -3.18 -26.58 4.99
CA ALA A 46 -2.82 -27.89 5.54
C ALA A 46 -3.21 -29.03 4.59
N GLU A 47 -4.41 -28.96 4.03
CA GLU A 47 -4.93 -29.95 3.09
C GLU A 47 -4.12 -29.96 1.79
N GLU A 48 -3.87 -28.80 1.19
CA GLU A 48 -3.07 -28.66 -0.03
C GLU A 48 -1.63 -29.13 0.16
N MET A 49 -1.02 -28.81 1.31
CA MET A 49 0.31 -29.33 1.65
C MET A 49 0.31 -30.86 1.80
N ARG A 50 -0.73 -31.45 2.41
CA ARG A 50 -0.84 -32.91 2.59
C ARG A 50 -1.09 -33.65 1.28
N GLN A 51 -1.86 -33.06 0.36
CA GLN A 51 -2.19 -33.69 -0.93
C GLN A 51 -1.04 -33.57 -1.95
N ASN A 52 -0.30 -32.46 -1.95
CA ASN A 52 0.65 -32.17 -3.03
C ASN A 52 2.13 -32.48 -2.68
N LEU A 53 2.51 -32.51 -1.39
CA LEU A 53 3.91 -32.58 -0.93
C LEU A 53 4.22 -33.84 -0.11
N LYS A 54 5.45 -34.35 -0.23
CA LYS A 54 5.99 -35.43 0.61
C LYS A 54 6.78 -34.83 1.80
N PHE A 55 6.54 -35.30 3.03
CA PHE A 55 7.06 -34.69 4.27
C PHE A 55 8.56 -34.94 4.47
N GLU A 56 9.07 -36.01 3.91
CA GLU A 56 10.48 -36.40 3.92
C GLU A 56 11.35 -35.32 3.25
N GLU A 57 10.81 -34.64 2.24
CA GLU A 57 11.50 -33.65 1.40
C GLU A 57 11.51 -32.22 2.01
N LYS A 58 11.03 -32.07 3.27
CA LYS A 58 10.76 -30.78 3.94
C LYS A 58 11.95 -29.84 4.11
N ASN A 59 13.18 -30.35 4.02
CA ASN A 59 14.42 -29.58 4.21
C ASN A 59 15.04 -29.11 2.87
N GLU A 60 14.62 -29.70 1.74
CA GLU A 60 15.22 -29.44 0.43
C GLU A 60 14.22 -28.73 -0.50
N LYS A 61 13.16 -29.45 -0.92
CA LYS A 61 12.24 -29.00 -1.96
C LYS A 61 11.24 -27.93 -1.49
N TRP A 62 11.09 -27.76 -0.17
CA TRP A 62 10.10 -26.86 0.43
C TRP A 62 10.61 -25.42 0.62
N ARG A 63 11.84 -25.09 0.21
CA ARG A 63 12.43 -23.73 0.37
C ARG A 63 11.56 -22.62 -0.22
N ILE A 64 10.90 -22.88 -1.35
CA ILE A 64 9.99 -21.90 -2.01
C ILE A 64 8.78 -21.52 -1.15
N LEU A 65 8.38 -22.36 -0.20
CA LEU A 65 7.24 -22.11 0.69
C LEU A 65 7.56 -21.12 1.82
N GLU A 66 8.84 -20.88 2.11
CA GLU A 66 9.26 -20.18 3.33
C GLU A 66 8.67 -18.77 3.41
N GLN A 67 8.76 -18.00 2.33
CA GLN A 67 8.36 -16.59 2.29
C GLN A 67 6.84 -16.38 2.10
N PRO A 68 6.14 -17.15 1.24
CA PRO A 68 4.67 -17.18 1.24
C PRO A 68 4.09 -17.50 2.62
N LEU A 69 4.63 -18.50 3.33
CA LEU A 69 4.17 -18.84 4.68
C LEU A 69 4.55 -17.78 5.72
N ARG A 70 5.72 -17.13 5.60
CA ARG A 70 6.10 -16.00 6.46
C ARG A 70 5.15 -14.80 6.32
N GLU A 71 4.69 -14.51 5.11
CA GLU A 71 3.69 -13.48 4.86
C GLU A 71 2.34 -13.82 5.52
N ILE A 72 1.87 -15.07 5.42
CA ILE A 72 0.68 -15.54 6.17
C ILE A 72 0.88 -15.42 7.68
N TYR A 73 2.03 -15.84 8.20
CA TYR A 73 2.36 -15.70 9.63
C TYR A 73 2.26 -14.23 10.07
N ARG A 74 2.81 -13.29 9.29
CA ARG A 74 2.67 -11.85 9.59
C ARG A 74 1.20 -11.40 9.56
N ILE A 75 0.41 -11.83 8.58
CA ILE A 75 -1.03 -11.49 8.49
C ILE A 75 -1.81 -12.05 9.69
N PHE A 76 -1.52 -13.28 10.11
CA PHE A 76 -2.15 -13.89 11.29
C PHE A 76 -1.76 -13.16 12.57
N LYS A 77 -0.49 -12.76 12.70
CA LYS A 77 0.01 -11.92 13.79
C LYS A 77 -0.62 -10.52 13.80
N GLU A 78 -0.81 -9.90 12.64
CA GLU A 78 -1.53 -8.63 12.48
C GLU A 78 -2.99 -8.76 12.98
N GLY A 79 -3.69 -9.85 12.63
CA GLY A 79 -5.04 -10.14 13.12
C GLY A 79 -5.12 -10.50 14.61
N GLU A 80 -4.10 -11.17 15.17
CA GLU A 80 -3.96 -11.39 16.61
C GLU A 80 -3.88 -10.06 17.38
N GLY A 81 -3.14 -9.08 16.84
CA GLY A 81 -3.09 -7.72 17.39
C GLY A 81 -4.46 -7.03 17.42
N TYR A 82 -5.26 -7.18 16.35
CA TYR A 82 -6.61 -6.62 16.27
C TYR A 82 -7.56 -7.21 17.33
N ILE A 83 -7.60 -8.54 17.44
CA ILE A 83 -8.46 -9.22 18.43
C ILE A 83 -8.05 -8.86 19.86
N LYS A 84 -6.75 -8.71 20.15
CA LYS A 84 -6.27 -8.18 21.44
C LYS A 84 -6.77 -6.76 21.68
N GLN A 85 -6.65 -5.85 20.71
CA GLN A 85 -7.16 -4.48 20.82
C GLN A 85 -8.68 -4.46 21.10
N CYS A 86 -9.46 -5.32 20.43
CA CYS A 86 -10.90 -5.48 20.68
C CYS A 86 -11.20 -6.02 22.10
N LEU A 87 -10.38 -6.93 22.63
CA LEU A 87 -10.50 -7.51 23.98
C LEU A 87 -10.01 -6.62 25.13
N GLU A 88 -9.12 -5.65 24.91
CA GLU A 88 -8.53 -4.78 25.96
C GLU A 88 -9.58 -4.18 26.93
N THR A 89 -9.36 -4.22 28.24
CA THR A 89 -10.28 -3.67 29.25
C THR A 89 -10.10 -2.15 29.45
N LYS A 90 -10.11 -1.40 28.34
CA LYS A 90 -10.07 0.07 28.34
C LYS A 90 -11.47 0.67 28.48
N ASP A 91 -11.54 2.00 28.66
CA ASP A 91 -12.79 2.74 28.66
C ASP A 91 -13.64 2.43 27.42
N TRP A 92 -14.92 2.17 27.65
CA TRP A 92 -15.83 1.71 26.60
C TRP A 92 -16.18 2.82 25.60
N TRP A 93 -16.29 4.07 26.05
CA TRP A 93 -16.58 5.21 25.17
C TRP A 93 -15.38 5.55 24.28
N ALA A 94 -14.16 5.45 24.82
CA ALA A 94 -12.92 5.54 24.05
C ALA A 94 -12.89 4.51 22.91
N LYS A 95 -13.20 3.25 23.24
CA LYS A 95 -13.32 2.18 22.25
C LYS A 95 -14.43 2.42 21.25
N ALA A 96 -15.59 2.92 21.68
CA ALA A 96 -16.71 3.20 20.78
C ALA A 96 -16.33 4.30 19.77
N ILE A 97 -15.78 5.43 20.23
CA ILE A 97 -15.37 6.54 19.36
C ILE A 97 -14.24 6.14 18.39
N THR A 98 -13.32 5.27 18.81
CA THR A 98 -12.21 4.81 17.96
C THR A 98 -12.58 3.67 16.99
N LEU A 99 -13.62 2.87 17.29
CA LEU A 99 -13.95 1.65 16.54
C LEU A 99 -15.32 1.65 15.83
N TYR A 100 -16.24 2.60 16.08
CA TYR A 100 -17.62 2.56 15.53
C TYR A 100 -17.72 2.51 13.99
N GLN A 101 -16.75 3.09 13.29
CA GLN A 101 -16.65 3.06 11.83
C GLN A 101 -15.70 1.97 11.31
N ASN A 102 -14.97 1.28 12.18
CA ASN A 102 -13.85 0.42 11.81
C ASN A 102 -14.27 -0.77 10.92
N SER A 103 -13.78 -0.76 9.68
CA SER A 103 -13.95 -1.82 8.66
C SER A 103 -12.74 -2.74 8.51
N TYR A 104 -11.77 -2.68 9.44
CA TYR A 104 -10.42 -3.19 9.18
C TYR A 104 -10.37 -4.73 9.12
N CYS A 105 -11.33 -5.44 9.71
CA CYS A 105 -11.44 -6.89 9.57
C CYS A 105 -11.42 -7.32 8.10
N VAL A 106 -12.32 -6.75 7.30
CA VAL A 106 -12.46 -7.05 5.87
C VAL A 106 -11.41 -6.29 5.07
N GLU A 107 -11.34 -4.97 5.25
CA GLU A 107 -10.54 -4.09 4.39
C GLU A 107 -9.04 -4.16 4.64
N PHE A 108 -8.57 -4.69 5.76
CA PHE A 108 -7.13 -4.82 6.03
C PHE A 108 -6.71 -6.28 6.17
N TYR A 109 -7.22 -7.00 7.17
CA TYR A 109 -6.72 -8.34 7.48
C TYR A 109 -7.16 -9.39 6.46
N ILE A 110 -8.45 -9.45 6.11
CA ILE A 110 -8.96 -10.37 5.08
C ILE A 110 -8.47 -9.97 3.69
N HIS A 111 -8.41 -8.67 3.35
CA HIS A 111 -7.74 -8.19 2.13
C HIS A 111 -6.33 -8.75 1.98
N ASN A 112 -5.48 -8.58 3.01
CA ASN A 112 -4.10 -9.03 2.96
C ASN A 112 -4.03 -10.56 2.84
N LEU A 113 -4.87 -11.30 3.56
CA LEU A 113 -4.97 -12.75 3.45
C LEU A 113 -5.37 -13.22 2.04
N LEU A 114 -6.46 -12.69 1.47
CA LEU A 114 -6.92 -13.07 0.12
C LEU A 114 -5.93 -12.66 -0.97
N SER A 115 -5.08 -11.66 -0.72
CA SER A 115 -3.94 -11.33 -1.60
C SER A 115 -2.74 -12.29 -1.46
N CYS A 116 -2.63 -13.00 -0.34
CA CYS A 116 -1.51 -13.90 -0.04
C CYS A 116 -1.82 -15.38 -0.32
N ILE A 117 -3.06 -15.83 -0.09
CA ILE A 117 -3.51 -17.21 -0.36
C ILE A 117 -3.16 -17.67 -1.78
N PRO A 118 -3.38 -16.89 -2.86
CA PRO A 118 -2.97 -17.30 -4.20
C PRO A 118 -1.47 -17.56 -4.35
N VAL A 119 -0.63 -16.83 -3.60
CA VAL A 119 0.82 -16.99 -3.60
C VAL A 119 1.23 -18.28 -2.89
N VAL A 120 0.58 -18.59 -1.76
CA VAL A 120 0.84 -19.83 -1.00
C VAL A 120 0.41 -21.06 -1.79
N ILE A 121 -0.81 -21.07 -2.32
CA ILE A 121 -1.32 -22.15 -3.17
C ILE A 121 -0.38 -22.39 -4.35
N GLU A 122 0.02 -21.33 -5.06
CA GLU A 122 0.97 -21.46 -6.17
C GLU A 122 2.33 -22.01 -5.71
N SER A 123 2.85 -21.57 -4.56
CA SER A 123 4.12 -22.08 -4.03
C SER A 123 4.07 -23.57 -3.68
N ILE A 124 2.91 -24.06 -3.19
CA ILE A 124 2.65 -25.48 -2.92
C ILE A 124 2.59 -26.27 -4.23
N GLU A 125 1.91 -25.75 -5.26
CA GLU A 125 1.87 -26.38 -6.58
C GLU A 125 3.27 -26.50 -7.20
N ILE A 126 4.08 -25.43 -7.16
CA ILE A 126 5.45 -25.45 -7.69
C ILE A 126 6.33 -26.42 -6.91
N ALA A 127 6.25 -26.45 -5.56
CA ALA A 127 6.95 -27.47 -4.77
C ALA A 127 6.45 -28.89 -5.11
N GLY A 128 5.16 -29.05 -5.38
CA GLY A 128 4.50 -30.28 -5.80
C GLY A 128 4.98 -30.80 -7.16
N GLU A 129 5.26 -29.92 -8.13
CA GLU A 129 5.82 -30.26 -9.46
C GLU A 129 7.19 -30.94 -9.40
N PHE A 130 7.91 -30.84 -8.27
CA PHE A 130 9.21 -31.48 -8.05
C PHE A 130 9.18 -32.51 -6.91
N SER A 131 8.05 -32.68 -6.21
CA SER A 131 7.92 -33.57 -5.05
C SER A 131 7.67 -35.02 -5.46
N GLY A 132 8.50 -35.93 -4.94
CA GLY A 132 8.59 -37.33 -5.36
C GLY A 132 9.84 -37.66 -6.18
N LEU A 133 10.03 -38.96 -6.42
CA LEU A 133 11.06 -39.54 -7.29
C LEU A 133 10.49 -40.14 -8.59
N ASP A 134 9.18 -40.41 -8.64
CA ASP A 134 8.51 -40.98 -9.80
C ASP A 134 8.28 -39.90 -10.87
N GLN A 135 8.85 -40.15 -12.07
CA GLN A 135 8.69 -39.31 -13.26
C GLN A 135 7.22 -39.22 -13.69
N ASP A 136 6.44 -40.29 -13.54
CA ASP A 136 5.04 -40.32 -13.96
C ASP A 136 4.15 -39.51 -13.02
N GLU A 137 4.36 -39.58 -11.70
CA GLU A 137 3.71 -38.68 -10.73
C GLU A 137 4.02 -37.22 -11.05
N ILE A 138 5.29 -36.90 -11.31
CA ILE A 138 5.75 -35.55 -11.65
C ILE A 138 5.07 -35.03 -12.93
N GLN A 139 5.02 -35.85 -13.99
CA GLN A 139 4.35 -35.48 -15.24
C GLN A 139 2.84 -35.30 -15.06
N LYS A 140 2.17 -36.18 -14.30
CA LYS A 140 0.73 -36.07 -13.97
C LYS A 140 0.43 -34.77 -13.20
N LYS A 141 1.21 -34.44 -12.15
CA LYS A 141 1.06 -33.18 -11.40
C LYS A 141 1.24 -31.95 -12.29
N ARG A 142 2.30 -31.91 -13.11
CA ARG A 142 2.52 -30.83 -14.08
C ARG A 142 1.35 -30.67 -15.05
N LEU A 143 0.76 -31.77 -15.54
CA LEU A 143 -0.43 -31.70 -16.40
C LEU A 143 -1.65 -31.15 -15.65
N VAL A 144 -1.89 -31.57 -14.40
CA VAL A 144 -2.99 -31.05 -13.56
C VAL A 144 -2.87 -29.55 -13.34
N TYR A 145 -1.72 -29.04 -12.91
CA TYR A 145 -1.52 -27.60 -12.72
C TYR A 145 -1.53 -26.83 -14.04
N SER A 146 -1.01 -27.42 -15.13
CA SER A 146 -1.12 -26.87 -16.48
C SER A 146 -2.58 -26.70 -16.92
N ASN A 147 -3.45 -27.65 -16.56
CA ASN A 147 -4.89 -27.60 -16.85
C ASN A 147 -5.66 -26.64 -15.92
N LYS A 148 -5.20 -26.44 -14.68
CA LYS A 148 -5.74 -25.41 -13.78
C LYS A 148 -5.64 -24.01 -14.40
N TYR A 149 -4.50 -23.67 -15.01
CA TYR A 149 -4.26 -22.36 -15.64
C TYR A 149 -4.62 -22.33 -17.14
N GLN A 150 -5.83 -22.77 -17.49
CA GLN A 150 -6.39 -22.68 -18.86
C GLN A 150 -7.32 -21.46 -19.04
N LYS A 151 -7.55 -21.09 -20.32
CA LYS A 151 -8.37 -19.93 -20.73
C LYS A 151 -9.82 -20.01 -20.25
N GLU A 152 -10.36 -21.22 -20.14
CA GLU A 152 -11.75 -21.51 -19.76
C GLU A 152 -12.07 -21.05 -18.32
N TRP A 153 -11.07 -21.04 -17.42
CA TRP A 153 -11.25 -20.65 -16.02
C TRP A 153 -11.20 -19.13 -15.78
N LYS A 154 -11.20 -18.32 -16.84
CA LYS A 154 -11.22 -16.85 -16.76
C LYS A 154 -12.62 -16.25 -16.57
N ASP A 155 -13.59 -17.04 -16.14
CA ASP A 155 -14.91 -16.58 -15.71
C ASP A 155 -15.00 -16.59 -14.17
N PRO A 156 -15.50 -15.53 -13.51
CA PRO A 156 -15.54 -15.46 -12.06
C PRO A 156 -16.46 -16.51 -11.42
N ARG A 157 -17.57 -16.90 -12.07
CA ARG A 157 -18.51 -17.90 -11.54
C ARG A 157 -17.92 -19.30 -11.66
N LEU A 158 -17.28 -19.63 -12.78
CA LEU A 158 -16.55 -20.91 -12.95
C LEU A 158 -15.37 -21.02 -11.98
N PHE A 159 -14.61 -19.93 -11.79
CA PHE A 159 -13.53 -19.88 -10.82
C PHE A 159 -14.05 -20.08 -9.39
N GLN A 160 -15.12 -19.38 -9.00
CA GLN A 160 -15.74 -19.55 -7.68
C GLN A 160 -16.27 -20.98 -7.52
N TRP A 161 -17.05 -21.51 -8.47
CA TRP A 161 -17.60 -22.87 -8.40
C TRP A 161 -16.51 -23.93 -8.21
N LYS A 162 -15.40 -23.84 -8.95
CA LYS A 162 -14.34 -24.85 -8.92
C LYS A 162 -13.34 -24.69 -7.77
N PHE A 163 -13.01 -23.46 -7.39
CA PHE A 163 -11.88 -23.19 -6.49
C PHE A 163 -12.27 -22.41 -5.22
N ALA A 164 -13.55 -22.16 -4.93
CA ALA A 164 -13.98 -21.34 -3.78
C ALA A 164 -13.39 -21.75 -2.43
N LYS A 165 -13.31 -23.05 -2.14
CA LYS A 165 -12.71 -23.54 -0.89
C LYS A 165 -11.21 -23.24 -0.81
N GLN A 166 -10.49 -23.46 -1.91
CA GLN A 166 -9.04 -23.25 -2.01
C GLN A 166 -8.65 -21.77 -1.85
N TYR A 167 -9.51 -20.84 -2.31
CA TYR A 167 -9.26 -19.39 -2.28
C TYR A 167 -10.11 -18.60 -1.28
N LEU A 168 -10.84 -19.26 -0.37
CA LEU A 168 -11.65 -18.65 0.69
C LEU A 168 -12.75 -17.67 0.20
N ILE A 169 -13.39 -18.02 -0.93
CA ILE A 169 -14.46 -17.24 -1.58
C ILE A 169 -15.75 -18.06 -1.79
N SER A 170 -16.06 -18.95 -0.84
CA SER A 170 -17.37 -19.61 -0.80
C SER A 170 -18.49 -18.56 -0.69
N GLN A 171 -19.68 -18.87 -1.21
CA GLN A 171 -20.80 -17.91 -1.19
C GLN A 171 -21.13 -17.45 0.24
N GLU A 172 -21.01 -18.34 1.22
CA GLU A 172 -21.16 -18.03 2.64
C GLU A 172 -20.13 -16.99 3.11
N LEU A 173 -18.84 -17.21 2.83
CA LEU A 173 -17.77 -16.27 3.20
C LEU A 173 -17.96 -14.91 2.51
N CYS A 174 -18.25 -14.90 1.20
CA CYS A 174 -18.53 -13.68 0.45
C CYS A 174 -19.73 -12.89 1.02
N ASN A 175 -20.80 -13.58 1.42
CA ASN A 175 -21.93 -12.93 2.09
C ASN A 175 -21.49 -12.32 3.43
N ARG A 176 -20.77 -13.08 4.27
CA ARG A 176 -20.28 -12.61 5.58
C ARG A 176 -19.33 -11.42 5.46
N TYR A 177 -18.44 -11.38 4.46
CA TYR A 177 -17.58 -10.21 4.19
C TYR A 177 -18.39 -8.92 3.97
N ASN A 178 -19.59 -9.02 3.38
CA ASN A 178 -20.45 -7.88 3.07
C ASN A 178 -21.41 -7.49 4.21
N THR A 179 -21.76 -8.41 5.13
CA THR A 179 -22.73 -8.14 6.21
C THR A 179 -22.10 -7.83 7.56
N VAL A 180 -20.94 -8.42 7.88
CA VAL A 180 -20.33 -8.41 9.23
C VAL A 180 -20.21 -7.02 9.86
N TRP A 181 -19.83 -6.01 9.08
CA TRP A 181 -19.66 -4.63 9.55
C TRP A 181 -21.01 -3.99 9.89
N LYS A 182 -22.07 -4.29 9.13
CA LYS A 182 -23.44 -3.83 9.38
C LYS A 182 -24.01 -4.48 10.63
N GLU A 183 -23.74 -5.78 10.82
CA GLU A 183 -24.14 -6.52 12.02
C GLU A 183 -23.51 -5.93 13.29
N ASP A 184 -22.19 -5.68 13.29
CA ASP A 184 -21.51 -5.06 14.43
C ASP A 184 -21.95 -3.62 14.68
N ARG A 185 -22.22 -2.83 13.62
CA ARG A 185 -22.79 -1.49 13.75
C ARG A 185 -24.16 -1.51 14.44
N TRP A 186 -25.01 -2.48 14.13
CA TRP A 186 -26.31 -2.68 14.77
C TRP A 186 -26.17 -3.14 16.23
N VAL A 187 -25.24 -4.06 16.53
CA VAL A 187 -24.93 -4.46 17.92
C VAL A 187 -24.42 -3.27 18.74
N LEU A 188 -23.57 -2.43 18.17
CA LEU A 188 -23.08 -1.22 18.83
C LEU A 188 -24.21 -0.21 19.08
N LEU A 189 -25.09 0.03 18.11
CA LEU A 189 -26.24 0.91 18.24
C LEU A 189 -27.14 0.50 19.42
N ASN A 190 -27.49 -0.78 19.53
CA ASN A 190 -28.31 -1.28 20.64
C ASN A 190 -27.64 -1.04 22.01
N LYS A 191 -26.33 -1.31 22.14
CA LYS A 191 -25.59 -1.06 23.39
C LYS A 191 -25.52 0.42 23.77
N ILE A 192 -25.49 1.32 22.79
CA ILE A 192 -25.57 2.77 23.01
C ILE A 192 -26.95 3.16 23.54
N LEU A 193 -28.03 2.60 22.97
CA LEU A 193 -29.40 2.82 23.43
C LEU A 193 -29.65 2.26 24.84
N GLU A 194 -29.15 1.06 25.15
CA GLU A 194 -29.20 0.48 26.50
C GLU A 194 -28.54 1.41 27.53
N LYS A 195 -27.33 1.91 27.24
CA LYS A 195 -26.61 2.86 28.10
C LYS A 195 -27.35 4.20 28.26
N LYS A 196 -28.00 4.69 27.19
CA LYS A 196 -28.85 5.90 27.25
C LYS A 196 -29.96 5.75 28.28
N MET A 197 -30.59 4.56 28.34
CA MET A 197 -31.68 4.25 29.26
C MET A 197 -31.21 3.96 30.70
N SER A 198 -30.02 3.37 30.88
CA SER A 198 -29.51 2.94 32.19
C SER A 198 -28.99 4.07 33.10
N GLY A 199 -29.44 5.32 32.91
CA GLY A 199 -29.10 6.43 33.81
C GLY A 199 -27.70 7.03 33.63
N SER A 200 -27.19 7.12 32.40
CA SER A 200 -25.89 7.75 32.08
C SER A 200 -25.67 9.13 32.73
N THR A 201 -24.40 9.41 33.06
CA THR A 201 -23.94 10.75 33.50
C THR A 201 -24.12 11.79 32.38
N LYS A 202 -24.06 13.09 32.71
CA LYS A 202 -24.22 14.18 31.71
C LYS A 202 -23.22 14.05 30.55
N GLN A 203 -21.98 13.68 30.83
CA GLN A 203 -20.93 13.47 29.83
C GLN A 203 -21.24 12.25 28.94
N GLU A 204 -21.66 11.13 29.53
CA GLU A 204 -22.02 9.94 28.76
C GLU A 204 -23.26 10.15 27.90
N ARG A 205 -24.26 10.92 28.34
CA ARG A 205 -25.39 11.32 27.49
C ARG A 205 -24.91 12.11 26.27
N GLN A 206 -23.98 13.04 26.45
CA GLN A 206 -23.37 13.78 25.34
C GLN A 206 -22.61 12.83 24.38
N LEU A 207 -21.82 11.89 24.90
CA LEU A 207 -21.11 10.88 24.08
C LEU A 207 -22.07 9.93 23.36
N THR A 208 -23.21 9.60 23.99
CA THR A 208 -24.31 8.83 23.39
C THR A 208 -24.87 9.56 22.19
N ASP A 209 -25.23 10.84 22.35
CA ASP A 209 -25.83 11.64 21.28
C ASP A 209 -24.84 11.91 20.13
N ILE A 210 -23.54 12.01 20.42
CA ILE A 210 -22.46 12.05 19.41
C ILE A 210 -22.46 10.77 18.57
N LEU A 211 -22.41 9.60 19.23
CA LEU A 211 -22.34 8.33 18.52
C LEU A 211 -23.63 8.04 17.75
N LEU A 212 -24.81 8.35 18.29
CA LEU A 212 -26.09 8.22 17.59
C LEU A 212 -26.14 9.11 16.33
N LYS A 213 -25.75 10.39 16.42
CA LYS A 213 -25.67 11.31 15.26
C LYS A 213 -24.77 10.76 14.16
N ASN A 214 -23.69 10.06 14.51
CA ASN A 214 -22.75 9.44 13.56
C ASN A 214 -23.16 8.01 13.10
N LEU A 215 -24.06 7.35 13.83
CA LEU A 215 -24.47 5.95 13.58
C LEU A 215 -25.80 5.80 12.84
N GLU A 216 -26.77 6.67 13.09
CA GLU A 216 -28.11 6.50 12.53
C GLU A 216 -28.19 6.87 11.05
N GLY A 217 -27.39 7.85 10.59
CA GLY A 217 -27.35 8.24 9.18
C GLY A 217 -28.68 8.82 8.64
N SER A 218 -29.63 9.05 9.55
CA SER A 218 -30.80 9.89 9.35
C SER A 218 -30.36 11.30 8.94
N GLU A 219 -31.29 12.06 8.35
CA GLU A 219 -31.08 13.39 7.79
C GLU A 219 -30.16 14.29 8.63
N PRO A 220 -29.47 15.28 8.03
CA PRO A 220 -28.66 16.25 8.77
C PRO A 220 -29.56 17.15 9.64
N VAL A 221 -30.01 16.63 10.79
CA VAL A 221 -30.78 17.34 11.82
C VAL A 221 -29.86 18.38 12.42
N ASN A 222 -29.89 19.54 11.77
CA ASN A 222 -28.96 20.66 11.88
C ASN A 222 -27.49 20.24 11.67
N GLY A 223 -26.92 20.71 10.55
CA GLY A 223 -25.50 20.55 10.18
C GLY A 223 -24.47 21.18 11.11
N LYS A 224 -24.87 21.55 12.35
CA LYS A 224 -23.95 22.02 13.39
C LYS A 224 -23.05 20.89 13.88
N LEU A 225 -21.76 21.20 13.95
CA LEU A 225 -20.77 20.45 14.71
C LEU A 225 -21.04 20.56 16.22
N LEU A 226 -20.37 19.71 16.99
CA LEU A 226 -20.62 19.54 18.42
C LEU A 226 -19.94 20.67 19.23
N PRO A 227 -20.50 21.15 20.35
CA PRO A 227 -19.84 22.19 21.12
C PRO A 227 -18.52 21.69 21.74
N CYS A 228 -17.43 22.44 21.54
CA CYS A 228 -16.08 22.09 22.03
C CYS A 228 -16.01 21.84 23.55
N SER A 229 -16.98 22.36 24.31
CA SER A 229 -17.11 22.12 25.75
C SER A 229 -17.21 20.64 26.13
N ILE A 230 -17.69 19.75 25.24
CA ILE A 230 -17.73 18.29 25.49
C ILE A 230 -16.30 17.71 25.56
N LEU A 231 -15.40 18.20 24.70
CA LEU A 231 -13.99 17.82 24.69
C LEU A 231 -13.24 18.50 25.85
N VAL A 232 -13.29 19.83 25.91
CA VAL A 232 -12.45 20.65 26.79
C VAL A 232 -12.84 20.56 28.27
N ARG A 233 -14.10 20.27 28.61
CA ARG A 233 -14.56 20.07 30.00
C ARG A 233 -14.49 18.61 30.46
N SER A 234 -14.00 17.68 29.64
CA SER A 234 -13.75 16.31 30.08
C SER A 234 -12.63 16.31 31.13
N LYS A 235 -12.82 15.56 32.24
CA LYS A 235 -11.87 15.55 33.38
C LYS A 235 -10.47 15.06 33.01
N ASP A 236 -10.35 14.29 31.94
CA ASP A 236 -9.13 13.65 31.45
C ASP A 236 -8.54 14.31 30.19
N TYR A 237 -9.19 15.37 29.67
CA TYR A 237 -8.69 16.10 28.52
C TYR A 237 -7.40 16.85 28.86
N SER A 238 -6.32 16.53 28.15
CA SER A 238 -5.06 17.27 28.27
C SER A 238 -4.32 17.33 26.93
N VAL A 239 -3.68 18.47 26.65
CA VAL A 239 -2.79 18.63 25.49
C VAL A 239 -1.39 18.18 25.90
N ARG A 240 -0.88 17.11 25.30
CA ARG A 240 0.44 16.54 25.61
C ARG A 240 1.58 17.29 24.94
N ARG A 241 1.44 17.56 23.63
CA ARG A 241 2.44 18.28 22.82
C ARG A 241 1.81 18.84 21.55
N ARG A 242 2.52 19.77 20.90
CA ARG A 242 2.23 20.18 19.52
C ARG A 242 2.89 19.19 18.55
N LEU A 243 2.30 18.99 17.37
CA LEU A 243 2.75 18.04 16.36
C LEU A 243 3.18 18.78 15.08
N GLY A 244 4.32 18.38 14.51
CA GLY A 244 4.92 19.03 13.35
C GLY A 244 5.50 20.42 13.67
N SER A 245 5.76 21.20 12.61
CA SER A 245 6.29 22.57 12.69
C SER A 245 5.22 23.66 12.88
N GLY A 246 3.94 23.29 12.88
CA GLY A 246 2.80 24.21 12.93
C GLY A 246 2.10 24.27 14.30
N SER A 247 1.36 25.34 14.54
CA SER A 247 0.50 25.48 15.73
C SER A 247 -0.79 24.64 15.69
N GLN A 248 -1.19 24.19 14.50
CA GLN A 248 -2.53 23.66 14.20
C GLN A 248 -2.76 22.20 14.64
N TYR A 249 -1.71 21.40 14.85
CA TYR A 249 -1.83 20.01 15.24
C TYR A 249 -1.30 19.79 16.66
N LYS A 250 -2.04 19.02 17.45
CA LYS A 250 -1.75 18.71 18.86
C LYS A 250 -1.95 17.22 19.11
N GLU A 251 -1.09 16.63 19.94
CA GLU A 251 -1.40 15.36 20.59
C GLU A 251 -2.22 15.66 21.84
N ILE A 252 -3.39 15.04 21.94
CA ILE A 252 -4.27 15.14 23.10
C ILE A 252 -4.43 13.77 23.76
N LEU A 253 -4.64 13.79 25.07
CA LEU A 253 -5.21 12.66 25.81
C LEU A 253 -6.71 12.95 25.96
N TRP A 254 -7.56 12.00 25.56
CA TRP A 254 -9.01 12.08 25.76
C TRP A 254 -9.61 10.67 25.77
N LEU A 255 -10.51 10.41 26.72
CA LEU A 255 -11.03 9.08 27.07
C LEU A 255 -9.90 8.07 27.37
N GLY A 256 -8.84 8.54 28.02
CA GLY A 256 -7.62 7.76 28.27
C GLY A 256 -6.78 7.39 27.03
N GLU A 257 -7.19 7.75 25.82
CA GLU A 257 -6.49 7.45 24.57
C GLU A 257 -5.70 8.63 24.02
N SER A 258 -4.58 8.34 23.35
CA SER A 258 -3.72 9.38 22.75
C SER A 258 -4.13 9.63 21.31
N LEU A 259 -4.72 10.79 21.04
CA LEU A 259 -5.34 11.16 19.77
C LEU A 259 -4.64 12.38 19.17
N ALA A 260 -4.78 12.56 17.85
CA ALA A 260 -4.39 13.80 17.21
C ALA A 260 -5.59 14.76 17.14
N LEU A 261 -5.32 16.05 17.32
CA LEU A 261 -6.29 17.13 17.24
C LEU A 261 -5.77 18.17 16.25
N ARG A 262 -6.51 18.40 15.16
CA ARG A 262 -6.31 19.57 14.30
C ARG A 262 -7.27 20.67 14.73
N HIS A 263 -6.80 21.91 14.80
CA HIS A 263 -7.67 23.06 15.03
C HIS A 263 -7.35 24.22 14.08
N PHE A 264 -8.37 25.01 13.76
CA PHE A 264 -8.28 26.19 12.88
C PHE A 264 -9.40 27.18 13.19
N PHE A 265 -9.18 28.45 12.86
CA PHE A 265 -10.11 29.55 13.09
C PHE A 265 -10.72 30.01 11.77
N GLY A 266 -12.02 30.28 11.72
CA GLY A 266 -12.67 30.73 10.49
C GLY A 266 -14.18 30.72 10.57
N ASP A 267 -14.84 31.14 9.49
CA ASP A 267 -16.27 30.87 9.36
C ASP A 267 -16.47 29.40 9.01
N ILE A 268 -17.04 28.63 9.95
CA ILE A 268 -17.15 27.17 9.85
C ILE A 268 -18.46 26.74 9.19
N GLU A 269 -19.47 27.61 9.14
CA GLU A 269 -20.78 27.24 8.57
C GLU A 269 -20.71 26.82 7.09
N PRO A 270 -19.96 27.52 6.21
CA PRO A 270 -19.75 27.08 4.83
C PRO A 270 -18.99 25.75 4.70
N LEU A 271 -18.25 25.36 5.74
CA LEU A 271 -17.38 24.18 5.77
C LEU A 271 -18.08 22.93 6.33
N PHE A 272 -19.26 23.06 6.92
CA PHE A 272 -19.99 21.93 7.49
C PHE A 272 -20.24 20.77 6.50
N PRO A 273 -20.58 20.99 5.20
CA PRO A 273 -20.73 19.88 4.24
C PRO A 273 -19.41 19.15 3.98
N GLU A 274 -18.30 19.90 3.81
CA GLU A 274 -16.95 19.36 3.58
C GLU A 274 -16.49 18.54 4.81
N ILE A 275 -16.67 19.08 6.02
CA ILE A 275 -16.34 18.38 7.28
C ILE A 275 -17.25 17.15 7.51
N SER A 276 -18.54 17.22 7.20
CA SER A 276 -19.46 16.08 7.34
C SER A 276 -19.10 14.95 6.38
N SER A 277 -18.68 15.29 5.15
CA SER A 277 -18.15 14.34 4.19
C SER A 277 -16.91 13.63 4.75
N LEU A 278 -15.92 14.36 5.28
CA LEU A 278 -14.73 13.79 5.91
C LEU A 278 -15.04 12.83 7.07
N LEU A 279 -15.97 13.22 7.95
CA LEU A 279 -16.38 12.41 9.11
C LEU A 279 -17.14 11.13 8.72
N SER A 280 -17.62 11.02 7.47
CA SER A 280 -18.26 9.82 6.94
C SER A 280 -17.27 8.78 6.40
N LEU A 281 -16.01 9.18 6.12
CA LEU A 281 -15.02 8.33 5.49
C LEU A 281 -14.45 7.30 6.49
N SER A 282 -14.32 6.06 6.03
CA SER A 282 -13.61 5.02 6.77
C SER A 282 -12.97 4.00 5.83
N HIS A 283 -11.65 3.94 5.87
CA HIS A 283 -10.82 2.97 5.14
C HIS A 283 -9.47 2.81 5.87
N PRO A 284 -8.86 1.61 5.95
CA PRO A 284 -7.61 1.39 6.67
C PRO A 284 -6.47 2.33 6.24
N ASN A 285 -6.37 2.66 4.96
CA ASN A 285 -5.32 3.54 4.42
C ASN A 285 -5.73 5.01 4.27
N ILE A 286 -6.81 5.42 4.92
CA ILE A 286 -7.20 6.83 5.09
C ILE A 286 -7.07 7.22 6.56
N LEU A 287 -6.67 8.47 6.81
CA LEU A 287 -6.63 9.02 8.16
C LEU A 287 -8.06 9.15 8.70
N GLN A 288 -8.35 8.47 9.79
CA GLN A 288 -9.69 8.47 10.39
C GLN A 288 -9.91 9.76 11.18
N PHE A 289 -10.95 10.50 10.81
CA PHE A 289 -11.53 11.55 11.65
C PHE A 289 -12.63 10.91 12.51
N PHE A 290 -12.57 11.09 13.82
CA PHE A 290 -13.52 10.48 14.76
C PHE A 290 -14.68 11.42 15.11
N CYS A 291 -14.37 12.70 15.37
CA CYS A 291 -15.34 13.71 15.81
C CYS A 291 -14.93 15.10 15.35
N GLY A 292 -15.90 15.97 15.05
CA GLY A 292 -15.71 17.40 14.83
C GLY A 292 -16.46 18.24 15.87
N PHE A 293 -15.78 19.24 16.42
CA PHE A 293 -16.33 20.18 17.40
C PHE A 293 -16.10 21.64 16.99
N THR A 294 -16.93 22.55 17.48
CA THR A 294 -16.82 24.00 17.28
C THR A 294 -16.94 24.79 18.57
N ASP A 295 -16.24 25.91 18.61
CA ASP A 295 -16.43 27.02 19.54
C ASP A 295 -17.08 28.17 18.76
N GLU A 296 -18.40 28.37 18.92
CA GLU A 296 -19.15 29.41 18.20
C GLU A 296 -18.71 30.83 18.60
N GLU A 297 -18.26 31.02 19.86
CA GLU A 297 -17.79 32.31 20.37
C GLU A 297 -16.43 32.70 19.76
N LYS A 298 -15.50 31.73 19.68
CA LYS A 298 -14.15 31.96 19.13
C LYS A 298 -14.01 31.73 17.63
N LYS A 299 -15.06 31.24 16.97
CA LYS A 299 -15.03 30.78 15.57
C LYS A 299 -13.90 29.76 15.33
N GLU A 300 -13.73 28.82 16.26
CA GLU A 300 -12.68 27.80 16.24
C GLU A 300 -13.28 26.41 15.98
N CYS A 301 -12.70 25.66 15.04
CA CYS A 301 -13.08 24.28 14.75
C CYS A 301 -11.97 23.31 15.20
N PHE A 302 -12.40 22.15 15.70
CA PHE A 302 -11.57 21.10 16.28
C PHE A 302 -11.93 19.76 15.63
N LEU A 303 -10.95 19.11 14.98
CA LEU A 303 -11.11 17.78 14.37
C LEU A 303 -10.24 16.78 15.13
N VAL A 304 -10.88 15.85 15.83
CA VAL A 304 -10.23 14.74 16.53
C VAL A 304 -10.03 13.58 15.55
N MET A 305 -8.80 13.07 15.47
CA MET A 305 -8.37 12.08 14.49
C MET A 305 -7.38 11.07 15.09
N GLU A 306 -7.14 9.98 14.35
CA GLU A 306 -6.16 8.96 14.73
C GLU A 306 -4.74 9.54 14.84
N LEU A 307 -4.04 9.21 15.93
CA LEU A 307 -2.64 9.59 16.12
C LEU A 307 -1.72 8.68 15.29
N MET A 308 -0.90 9.30 14.44
CA MET A 308 0.13 8.63 13.63
C MET A 308 1.52 9.07 14.10
N THR A 309 2.55 8.23 13.86
CA THR A 309 3.89 8.47 14.41
C THR A 309 4.62 9.64 13.74
N ARG A 310 4.49 9.78 12.42
CA ARG A 310 5.17 10.78 11.58
C ARG A 310 4.60 10.81 10.16
N ASP A 311 4.97 11.81 9.37
CA ASP A 311 4.77 11.80 7.92
C ASP A 311 5.86 10.97 7.19
N LEU A 312 5.55 10.53 5.97
CA LEU A 312 6.42 9.71 5.13
C LEU A 312 7.66 10.50 4.66
N CYS A 313 7.54 11.80 4.41
CA CYS A 313 8.69 12.64 4.03
C CYS A 313 9.75 12.64 5.13
N SER A 314 9.36 12.87 6.38
CA SER A 314 10.23 12.79 7.55
C SER A 314 10.76 11.38 7.78
N CYS A 315 9.92 10.35 7.61
CA CYS A 315 10.36 8.96 7.68
C CYS A 315 11.46 8.62 6.66
N ILE A 316 11.37 9.11 5.42
CA ILE A 316 12.38 8.91 4.38
C ILE A 316 13.67 9.65 4.72
N ARG A 317 13.60 10.93 5.13
CA ARG A 317 14.78 11.70 5.54
C ARG A 317 15.53 11.08 6.73
N GLU A 318 14.81 10.57 7.73
CA GLU A 318 15.43 9.89 8.88
C GLU A 318 16.06 8.53 8.49
N THR A 319 15.49 7.84 7.50
CA THR A 319 15.99 6.52 7.07
C THR A 319 17.15 6.63 6.09
N CYS A 320 17.24 7.71 5.31
CA CYS A 320 18.30 7.99 4.35
C CYS A 320 19.48 8.72 4.99
N GLY A 321 20.45 7.98 5.53
CA GLY A 321 21.71 8.54 6.01
C GLY A 321 22.76 8.73 4.90
N PRO A 322 23.92 9.37 5.18
CA PRO A 322 24.97 9.64 4.18
C PRO A 322 25.49 8.41 3.41
N ARG A 323 25.36 7.21 4.01
CA ARG A 323 25.77 5.93 3.44
C ARG A 323 24.61 5.08 2.88
N LYS A 324 23.35 5.44 3.14
CA LYS A 324 22.15 4.66 2.76
C LYS A 324 21.20 5.54 1.94
N ARG A 325 21.29 5.42 0.60
CA ARG A 325 20.48 6.22 -0.33
C ARG A 325 19.06 5.70 -0.53
N ILE A 326 18.85 4.38 -0.41
CA ILE A 326 17.53 3.76 -0.57
C ILE A 326 16.86 3.65 0.82
N PRO A 327 15.67 4.24 1.05
CA PRO A 327 15.05 4.25 2.37
C PRO A 327 14.56 2.85 2.78
N PHE A 328 13.80 2.20 1.89
CA PHE A 328 13.08 0.97 2.17
C PHE A 328 13.58 -0.20 1.32
N SER A 329 13.41 -1.44 1.80
CA SER A 329 13.55 -2.61 0.92
C SER A 329 12.41 -2.63 -0.10
N LEU A 330 12.62 -3.24 -1.26
CA LEU A 330 11.63 -3.28 -2.33
C LEU A 330 10.26 -3.85 -1.89
N PRO A 331 10.16 -4.91 -1.06
CA PRO A 331 8.87 -5.36 -0.53
C PRO A 331 8.15 -4.32 0.34
N ILE A 332 8.88 -3.58 1.18
CA ILE A 332 8.30 -2.52 2.02
C ILE A 332 7.85 -1.33 1.16
N ALA A 333 8.64 -0.95 0.15
CA ALA A 333 8.27 0.11 -0.79
C ALA A 333 7.00 -0.25 -1.57
N VAL A 334 6.89 -1.48 -2.10
CA VAL A 334 5.69 -1.96 -2.81
C VAL A 334 4.48 -2.08 -1.88
N ASP A 335 4.66 -2.50 -0.62
CA ASP A 335 3.56 -2.53 0.36
C ASP A 335 3.08 -1.12 0.74
N LEU A 336 3.98 -0.13 0.84
CA LEU A 336 3.63 1.28 1.00
C LEU A 336 2.89 1.83 -0.23
N MET A 337 3.40 1.58 -1.44
CA MET A 337 2.74 1.98 -2.70
C MET A 337 1.32 1.42 -2.77
N LEU A 338 1.12 0.14 -2.41
CA LEU A 338 -0.19 -0.51 -2.42
C LEU A 338 -1.13 0.08 -1.36
N GLN A 339 -0.64 0.36 -0.15
CA GLN A 339 -1.44 1.03 0.88
C GLN A 339 -1.91 2.41 0.43
N ILE A 340 -1.01 3.23 -0.15
CA ILE A 340 -1.36 4.56 -0.65
C ILE A 340 -2.36 4.45 -1.81
N SER A 341 -2.14 3.55 -2.78
CA SER A 341 -3.03 3.39 -3.92
C SER A 341 -4.44 2.94 -3.52
N ARG A 342 -4.57 2.07 -2.51
CA ARG A 342 -5.87 1.67 -1.95
C ARG A 342 -6.60 2.81 -1.24
N GLY A 343 -5.87 3.66 -0.51
CA GLY A 343 -6.45 4.88 0.05
C GLY A 343 -7.02 5.80 -1.02
N MET A 344 -6.26 6.01 -2.10
CA MET A 344 -6.69 6.84 -3.23
C MET A 344 -7.84 6.24 -4.04
N GLU A 345 -7.82 4.91 -4.31
CA GLU A 345 -8.95 4.17 -4.90
C GLU A 345 -10.24 4.39 -4.08
N TYR A 346 -10.15 4.31 -2.75
CA TYR A 346 -11.29 4.58 -1.87
C TYR A 346 -11.79 6.03 -1.97
N LEU A 347 -10.90 7.04 -1.94
CA LEU A 347 -11.31 8.45 -2.04
C LEU A 347 -11.99 8.75 -3.40
N HIS A 348 -11.45 8.22 -4.50
CA HIS A 348 -12.03 8.39 -5.83
C HIS A 348 -13.36 7.63 -5.97
N SER A 349 -13.55 6.49 -5.30
CA SER A 349 -14.86 5.82 -5.19
C SER A 349 -15.93 6.64 -4.44
N LYS A 350 -15.52 7.74 -3.78
CA LYS A 350 -16.38 8.73 -3.11
C LYS A 350 -16.41 10.08 -3.83
N GLU A 351 -15.87 10.15 -5.06
CA GLU A 351 -15.73 11.37 -5.86
C GLU A 351 -14.88 12.47 -5.18
N ILE A 352 -14.03 12.09 -4.21
CA ILE A 352 -13.12 12.99 -3.49
C ILE A 352 -11.72 12.93 -4.12
N TYR A 353 -11.35 13.96 -4.87
CA TYR A 353 -9.99 14.14 -5.37
C TYR A 353 -9.11 14.80 -4.31
N HIS A 354 -7.87 14.34 -4.15
CA HIS A 354 -6.97 14.84 -3.10
C HIS A 354 -6.32 16.17 -3.49
N GLY A 355 -5.86 16.30 -4.75
CA GLY A 355 -5.30 17.52 -5.33
C GLY A 355 -3.99 18.02 -4.72
N ASN A 356 -3.43 17.29 -3.75
CA ASN A 356 -2.21 17.66 -3.01
C ASN A 356 -1.51 16.42 -2.43
N LEU A 357 -1.56 15.29 -3.12
CA LEU A 357 -0.93 14.05 -2.66
C LEU A 357 0.59 14.20 -2.71
N ASN A 358 1.24 14.13 -1.55
CA ASN A 358 2.69 14.21 -1.43
C ASN A 358 3.15 13.49 -0.15
N PRO A 359 4.46 13.21 0.03
CA PRO A 359 4.95 12.43 1.18
C PRO A 359 4.73 13.09 2.56
N SER A 360 4.53 14.41 2.64
CA SER A 360 4.17 15.08 3.90
C SER A 360 2.70 14.85 4.28
N ASN A 361 1.84 14.57 3.29
CA ASN A 361 0.42 14.24 3.45
C ASN A 361 0.15 12.72 3.59
N ILE A 362 1.19 11.88 3.63
CA ILE A 362 1.08 10.45 3.91
C ILE A 362 1.63 10.20 5.31
N LEU A 363 0.79 9.80 6.25
CA LEU A 363 1.18 9.52 7.63
C LEU A 363 1.50 8.03 7.80
N VAL A 364 2.53 7.73 8.58
CA VAL A 364 3.01 6.35 8.81
C VAL A 364 3.18 6.04 10.30
N LYS A 365 2.93 4.79 10.67
CA LYS A 365 3.28 4.19 11.96
C LYS A 365 3.86 2.79 11.79
N PRO A 366 4.77 2.31 12.66
CA PRO A 366 5.26 0.93 12.60
C PRO A 366 4.13 -0.10 12.75
N ARG A 367 4.25 -1.26 12.10
CA ARG A 367 3.43 -2.43 12.41
C ARG A 367 4.11 -3.20 13.55
N ASN A 368 3.64 -2.99 14.77
CA ASN A 368 4.28 -3.32 16.05
C ASN A 368 4.49 -4.83 16.37
N ILE A 369 4.55 -5.71 15.36
CA ILE A 369 4.38 -7.17 15.55
C ILE A 369 5.48 -8.00 14.86
N THR A 370 6.20 -7.43 13.89
CA THR A 370 7.40 -8.07 13.29
C THR A 370 8.53 -7.07 13.13
N SER A 371 9.76 -7.46 13.49
CA SER A 371 10.98 -6.64 13.40
C SER A 371 11.45 -6.33 11.97
N GLU A 372 10.61 -6.55 10.96
CA GLU A 372 10.93 -6.47 9.53
C GLU A 372 10.77 -5.05 8.94
N GLY A 373 10.41 -4.05 9.76
CA GLY A 373 10.34 -2.63 9.35
C GLY A 373 9.11 -2.25 8.52
N TYR A 374 8.09 -3.11 8.43
CA TYR A 374 6.83 -2.77 7.76
C TYR A 374 6.09 -1.61 8.46
N LEU A 375 5.55 -0.73 7.65
CA LEU A 375 4.80 0.45 8.09
C LEU A 375 3.32 0.32 7.71
N HIS A 376 2.45 0.91 8.52
CA HIS A 376 1.05 1.16 8.19
C HIS A 376 0.90 2.61 7.73
N ALA A 377 0.46 2.81 6.50
CA ALA A 377 0.37 4.12 5.85
C ALA A 377 -1.08 4.57 5.65
N LYS A 378 -1.33 5.85 5.91
CA LYS A 378 -2.62 6.52 5.77
C LYS A 378 -2.46 7.85 5.03
N VAL A 379 -3.26 8.04 3.98
CA VAL A 379 -3.35 9.33 3.28
C VAL A 379 -4.08 10.33 4.18
N SER A 380 -3.70 11.60 4.12
CA SER A 380 -4.24 12.71 4.93
C SER A 380 -4.21 14.02 4.14
N GLY A 381 -4.80 15.11 4.64
CA GLY A 381 -4.74 16.41 3.97
C GLY A 381 -5.60 16.56 2.70
N PHE A 382 -6.49 15.61 2.44
CA PHE A 382 -7.58 15.68 1.46
C PHE A 382 -8.80 16.43 2.04
N GLY A 383 -9.73 16.84 1.17
CA GLY A 383 -11.06 17.36 1.55
C GLY A 383 -11.07 18.52 2.56
N LEU A 384 -10.03 19.36 2.56
CA LEU A 384 -9.92 20.57 3.38
C LEU A 384 -9.26 21.70 2.55
N SER A 385 -9.49 21.72 1.24
CA SER A 385 -8.83 22.65 0.31
C SER A 385 -9.28 24.09 0.56
N SER A 386 -10.58 24.28 0.82
CA SER A 386 -11.21 25.54 1.23
C SER A 386 -10.55 26.15 2.48
N ILE A 387 -10.07 25.30 3.40
CA ILE A 387 -9.55 25.68 4.72
C ILE A 387 -8.12 26.21 4.68
N LYS A 388 -7.37 26.00 3.59
CA LYS A 388 -6.05 26.64 3.39
C LYS A 388 -6.14 28.17 3.42
N ASN A 389 -7.30 28.75 3.11
CA ASN A 389 -7.54 30.20 3.17
C ASN A 389 -7.63 30.77 4.59
N PHE A 390 -7.97 29.92 5.57
CA PHE A 390 -8.16 30.31 6.98
C PHE A 390 -6.88 30.17 7.82
N THR A 391 -5.82 29.63 7.23
CA THR A 391 -4.52 29.49 7.90
C THR A 391 -3.60 30.63 7.47
N PRO A 392 -3.04 31.44 8.40
CA PRO A 392 -2.08 32.46 8.02
C PRO A 392 -0.86 31.81 7.33
N LYS A 393 -0.53 32.29 6.12
CA LYS A 393 0.67 31.87 5.40
C LYS A 393 1.90 32.34 6.20
N ASN A 394 2.49 31.45 6.99
CA ASN A 394 3.76 31.70 7.66
C ASN A 394 4.89 31.68 6.61
N SER A 395 5.10 32.84 6.00
CA SER A 395 6.10 33.10 4.98
C SER A 395 7.54 33.01 5.54
N SER A 396 8.05 31.80 5.72
CA SER A 396 9.46 31.55 6.05
C SER A 396 9.96 30.13 5.78
N ASN A 397 9.11 29.19 5.32
CA ASN A 397 9.54 27.85 4.97
C ASN A 397 10.00 27.78 3.50
N GLN A 398 11.32 27.68 3.28
CA GLN A 398 11.93 27.42 1.96
C GLN A 398 11.41 26.15 1.25
N ASN A 399 10.72 25.26 1.99
CA ASN A 399 10.05 24.08 1.45
C ASN A 399 8.74 24.37 0.68
N GLU A 400 8.10 25.54 0.85
CA GLU A 400 6.91 25.88 0.05
C GLU A 400 7.28 26.09 -1.43
N THR A 401 8.51 26.57 -1.69
CA THR A 401 9.07 26.80 -3.03
C THR A 401 9.14 25.53 -3.90
N LEU A 402 9.03 24.33 -3.31
CA LEU A 402 9.03 23.05 -4.04
C LEU A 402 7.65 22.36 -4.09
N SER A 403 6.56 23.01 -3.65
CA SER A 403 5.24 22.36 -3.65
C SER A 403 4.73 21.97 -5.04
N PHE A 404 5.26 22.56 -6.12
CA PHE A 404 4.78 22.32 -7.48
C PHE A 404 5.29 21.02 -8.11
N ILE A 405 6.38 20.42 -7.61
CA ILE A 405 6.95 19.18 -8.17
C ILE A 405 6.01 17.97 -8.06
N TRP A 406 4.98 18.08 -7.22
CA TRP A 406 3.96 17.06 -7.00
C TRP A 406 2.71 17.26 -7.88
N TYR A 407 2.53 18.44 -8.49
CA TYR A 407 1.37 18.72 -9.34
C TYR A 407 1.58 18.15 -10.75
N ALA A 408 0.50 17.61 -11.32
CA ALA A 408 0.49 17.19 -12.71
C ALA A 408 0.65 18.38 -13.68
N PRO A 409 1.25 18.18 -14.87
CA PRO A 409 1.49 19.25 -15.84
C PRO A 409 0.25 20.09 -16.14
N GLU A 410 -0.90 19.44 -16.35
CA GLU A 410 -2.17 20.12 -16.66
C GLU A 410 -2.69 21.00 -15.50
N ILE A 411 -2.40 20.62 -14.25
CA ILE A 411 -2.76 21.40 -13.06
C ILE A 411 -1.76 22.55 -12.84
N LEU A 412 -0.50 22.34 -13.22
CA LEU A 412 0.54 23.37 -13.13
C LEU A 412 0.28 24.48 -14.15
N GLU A 413 -0.05 24.11 -15.39
CA GLU A 413 -0.45 25.01 -16.46
C GLU A 413 -1.70 25.84 -16.09
N GLU A 414 -2.76 25.20 -15.59
CA GLU A 414 -3.98 25.88 -15.16
C GLU A 414 -3.69 26.92 -14.04
N LYS A 415 -2.78 26.60 -13.11
CA LYS A 415 -2.37 27.51 -12.03
C LYS A 415 -1.52 28.68 -12.52
N GLU A 416 -0.60 28.45 -13.45
CA GLU A 416 0.18 29.53 -14.08
C GLU A 416 -0.72 30.49 -14.88
N GLN A 417 -1.73 29.97 -15.58
CA GLN A 417 -2.64 30.77 -16.41
C GLN A 417 -3.69 31.56 -15.60
N THR A 418 -4.25 30.99 -14.54
CA THR A 418 -5.38 31.60 -13.80
C THR A 418 -4.95 32.55 -12.69
N GLY A 419 -3.69 32.52 -12.25
CA GLY A 419 -3.15 33.37 -11.18
C GLY A 419 -3.84 33.23 -9.82
N SER A 420 -4.68 32.20 -9.64
CA SER A 420 -5.58 32.06 -8.50
C SER A 420 -5.76 30.59 -8.13
N GLU A 421 -5.44 30.23 -6.89
CA GLU A 421 -5.55 28.85 -6.37
C GLU A 421 -7.00 28.29 -6.37
N LYS A 422 -8.02 29.10 -6.69
CA LYS A 422 -9.43 28.83 -6.35
C LYS A 422 -10.19 27.87 -7.25
N ASN A 423 -9.80 27.70 -8.52
CA ASN A 423 -10.68 27.05 -9.52
C ASN A 423 -10.11 25.78 -10.18
N SER A 424 -8.90 25.32 -9.81
CA SER A 424 -8.31 24.15 -10.47
C SER A 424 -9.14 22.88 -10.32
N LYS A 425 -9.55 22.29 -11.44
CA LYS A 425 -10.32 21.04 -11.45
C LYS A 425 -9.39 19.84 -11.25
N TYR A 426 -9.07 19.54 -9.99
CA TYR A 426 -8.37 18.31 -9.63
C TYR A 426 -9.14 17.08 -10.12
N THR A 427 -8.42 16.15 -10.75
CA THR A 427 -8.97 14.90 -11.31
C THR A 427 -8.26 13.68 -10.71
N GLU A 428 -8.85 12.48 -10.89
CA GLU A 428 -8.14 11.23 -10.58
C GLU A 428 -6.76 11.19 -11.24
N LYS A 429 -6.67 11.57 -12.52
CA LYS A 429 -5.43 11.46 -13.29
C LYS A 429 -4.35 12.42 -12.81
N ALA A 430 -4.71 13.56 -12.23
CA ALA A 430 -3.78 14.46 -11.57
C ALA A 430 -3.23 13.84 -10.27
N ASP A 431 -4.09 13.23 -9.45
CA ASP A 431 -3.67 12.50 -8.25
C ASP A 431 -2.76 11.29 -8.58
N VAL A 432 -3.00 10.59 -9.70
CA VAL A 432 -2.15 9.49 -10.18
C VAL A 432 -0.75 9.97 -10.56
N TYR A 433 -0.60 11.17 -11.15
CA TYR A 433 0.71 11.77 -11.39
C TYR A 433 1.44 12.03 -10.08
N SER A 434 0.76 12.65 -9.11
CA SER A 434 1.29 12.94 -7.78
C SER A 434 1.75 11.65 -7.07
N PHE A 435 0.97 10.57 -7.17
CA PHE A 435 1.34 9.24 -6.70
C PHE A 435 2.60 8.70 -7.39
N GLY A 436 2.75 8.92 -8.71
CA GLY A 436 3.98 8.59 -9.43
C GLY A 436 5.24 9.26 -8.84
N MET A 437 5.14 10.54 -8.47
CA MET A 437 6.24 11.25 -7.81
C MET A 437 6.53 10.73 -6.40
N VAL A 438 5.50 10.38 -5.63
CA VAL A 438 5.66 9.68 -4.33
C VAL A 438 6.37 8.33 -4.51
N CYS A 439 6.00 7.56 -5.54
CA CYS A 439 6.63 6.27 -5.85
C CYS A 439 8.12 6.41 -6.19
N PHE A 440 8.51 7.45 -6.94
CA PHE A 440 9.91 7.72 -7.22
C PHE A 440 10.72 8.00 -5.93
N GLN A 441 10.19 8.81 -5.02
CA GLN A 441 10.89 9.07 -3.75
C GLN A 441 10.93 7.82 -2.85
N LEU A 442 9.88 7.00 -2.82
CA LEU A 442 9.88 5.71 -2.12
C LEU A 442 10.97 4.75 -2.63
N LEU A 443 11.20 4.70 -3.94
CA LEU A 443 12.14 3.80 -4.60
C LEU A 443 13.59 4.30 -4.58
N THR A 444 13.81 5.61 -4.62
CA THR A 444 15.14 6.21 -4.79
C THR A 444 15.68 6.94 -3.55
N GLY A 445 14.81 7.31 -2.61
CA GLY A 445 15.12 8.18 -1.47
C GLY A 445 15.26 9.67 -1.82
N LYS A 446 15.45 10.01 -3.11
CA LYS A 446 15.63 11.38 -3.60
C LYS A 446 14.31 12.14 -3.66
N VAL A 447 14.39 13.46 -3.50
CA VAL A 447 13.27 14.34 -3.87
C VAL A 447 13.15 14.36 -5.41
N PRO A 448 11.94 14.35 -6.01
CA PRO A 448 11.78 14.53 -7.45
C PRO A 448 12.48 15.81 -7.94
N PHE A 449 13.16 15.75 -9.08
CA PHE A 449 13.89 16.88 -9.69
C PHE A 449 15.02 17.48 -8.81
N GLU A 450 15.52 16.75 -7.82
CA GLU A 450 16.62 17.18 -6.94
C GLU A 450 17.98 17.30 -7.66
N ASP A 451 18.19 16.60 -8.78
CA ASP A 451 19.45 16.67 -9.51
C ASP A 451 19.66 18.07 -10.15
N SER A 452 20.85 18.65 -9.98
CA SER A 452 21.12 20.08 -10.20
C SER A 452 20.84 20.63 -11.60
N HIS A 453 20.77 19.77 -12.63
CA HIS A 453 20.42 20.15 -14.01
C HIS A 453 18.91 20.37 -14.21
N LEU A 454 18.08 19.96 -13.24
CA LEU A 454 16.62 20.14 -13.22
C LEU A 454 16.18 21.27 -12.27
N GLN A 455 17.11 21.84 -11.48
CA GLN A 455 16.85 22.92 -10.53
C GLN A 455 16.94 24.32 -11.17
N GLY A 456 16.12 25.26 -10.68
CA GLY A 456 16.12 26.67 -11.07
C GLY A 456 14.75 27.19 -11.51
N ASP A 457 14.68 28.46 -11.90
CA ASP A 457 13.43 29.19 -12.26
C ASP A 457 12.65 28.57 -13.43
N ASN A 458 13.25 27.64 -14.18
CA ASN A 458 12.63 26.94 -15.30
C ASN A 458 12.02 25.57 -14.93
N MET A 459 12.05 25.14 -13.66
CA MET A 459 11.60 23.79 -13.28
C MET A 459 10.12 23.53 -13.65
N SER A 460 9.22 24.52 -13.54
CA SER A 460 7.83 24.34 -13.99
C SER A 460 7.75 24.10 -15.50
N ARG A 461 8.45 24.92 -16.30
CA ARG A 461 8.56 24.76 -17.75
C ARG A 461 9.14 23.41 -18.16
N ASN A 462 10.13 22.89 -17.42
CA ASN A 462 10.70 21.56 -17.66
C ASN A 462 9.64 20.46 -17.44
N ILE A 463 8.87 20.54 -16.35
CA ILE A 463 7.78 19.59 -16.05
C ILE A 463 6.71 19.62 -17.17
N LEU A 464 6.33 20.81 -17.64
CA LEU A 464 5.41 21.03 -18.75
C LEU A 464 5.96 20.50 -20.09
N ALA A 465 7.25 20.71 -20.36
CA ALA A 465 7.96 20.17 -21.54
C ALA A 465 8.09 18.63 -21.54
N GLY A 466 7.74 17.96 -20.43
CA GLY A 466 7.75 16.51 -20.31
C GLY A 466 8.97 15.92 -19.61
N GLU A 467 9.87 16.74 -19.05
CA GLU A 467 11.00 16.26 -18.25
C GLU A 467 10.51 15.48 -17.02
N ARG A 468 11.20 14.38 -16.68
CA ARG A 468 10.84 13.50 -15.56
C ARG A 468 12.10 13.01 -14.82
N PRO A 469 12.01 12.72 -13.51
CA PRO A 469 13.16 12.25 -12.74
C PRO A 469 13.69 10.90 -13.25
N LEU A 470 15.02 10.76 -13.31
CA LEU A 470 15.67 9.55 -13.78
C LEU A 470 15.87 8.54 -12.64
N PHE A 471 15.43 7.30 -12.87
CA PHE A 471 15.71 6.18 -11.98
C PHE A 471 17.17 5.69 -12.13
N PRO A 472 17.85 5.33 -11.02
CA PRO A 472 19.13 4.63 -11.08
C PRO A 472 19.03 3.32 -11.89
N PHE A 473 20.10 2.94 -12.59
CA PHE A 473 20.11 1.78 -13.50
C PHE A 473 19.73 0.44 -12.85
N TYR A 474 20.01 0.28 -11.56
CA TYR A 474 19.69 -0.90 -10.76
C TYR A 474 18.22 -0.97 -10.28
N SER A 475 17.40 0.03 -10.64
CA SER A 475 15.99 0.07 -10.22
C SER A 475 15.17 -0.98 -10.97
N PRO A 476 14.34 -1.79 -10.29
CA PRO A 476 13.54 -2.84 -10.93
C PRO A 476 12.62 -2.30 -12.03
N LYS A 477 12.80 -2.79 -13.27
CA LYS A 477 12.02 -2.32 -14.44
C LYS A 477 10.51 -2.49 -14.25
N TYR A 478 10.07 -3.61 -13.65
CA TYR A 478 8.64 -3.89 -13.44
C TYR A 478 7.94 -2.95 -12.44
N VAL A 479 8.67 -2.26 -11.55
CA VAL A 479 8.11 -1.24 -10.64
C VAL A 479 8.29 0.17 -11.20
N THR A 480 9.45 0.45 -11.80
CA THR A 480 9.72 1.75 -12.42
C THR A 480 8.87 2.00 -13.66
N ASN A 481 8.51 0.97 -14.44
CA ASN A 481 7.57 1.09 -15.55
C ASN A 481 6.17 1.51 -15.08
N LEU A 482 5.65 0.92 -13.98
CA LEU A 482 4.39 1.37 -13.38
C LEU A 482 4.46 2.83 -12.97
N THR A 483 5.55 3.24 -12.28
CA THR A 483 5.75 4.64 -11.89
C THR A 483 5.79 5.57 -13.10
N LYS A 484 6.46 5.17 -14.19
CA LYS A 484 6.53 5.93 -15.44
C LYS A 484 5.17 6.09 -16.14
N ARG A 485 4.30 5.08 -16.06
CA ARG A 485 2.91 5.18 -16.55
C ARG A 485 2.07 6.13 -15.69
N CYS A 486 2.31 6.18 -14.38
CA CYS A 486 1.57 7.08 -13.49
C CYS A 486 1.85 8.57 -13.80
N TRP A 487 3.07 8.93 -14.18
CA TRP A 487 3.45 10.33 -14.48
C TRP A 487 3.48 10.71 -15.97
N HIS A 488 2.83 9.91 -16.82
CA HIS A 488 2.77 10.15 -18.26
C HIS A 488 2.20 11.56 -18.57
N THR A 489 2.70 12.23 -19.62
CA THR A 489 2.29 13.61 -19.95
C THR A 489 0.78 13.68 -20.24
N ASP A 490 0.29 12.94 -21.24
CA ASP A 490 -1.16 12.76 -21.47
C ASP A 490 -1.81 12.06 -20.24
N PRO A 491 -2.78 12.71 -19.55
CA PRO A 491 -3.50 12.14 -18.42
C PRO A 491 -4.24 10.84 -18.74
N ASN A 492 -4.66 10.63 -19.99
CA ASN A 492 -5.46 9.46 -20.38
C ASN A 492 -4.63 8.16 -20.43
N GLN A 493 -3.30 8.25 -20.57
CA GLN A 493 -2.42 7.07 -20.49
C GLN A 493 -2.13 6.64 -19.04
N ARG A 494 -2.49 7.48 -18.06
CA ARG A 494 -2.26 7.19 -16.63
C ARG A 494 -3.30 6.18 -16.14
N PRO A 495 -2.89 5.04 -15.55
CA PRO A 495 -3.81 4.00 -15.08
C PRO A 495 -4.76 4.53 -13.99
N SER A 496 -5.92 3.88 -13.79
CA SER A 496 -6.77 4.13 -12.62
C SER A 496 -6.11 3.64 -11.34
N PHE A 497 -6.49 4.17 -10.17
CA PHE A 497 -5.98 3.64 -8.90
C PHE A 497 -6.36 2.17 -8.67
N SER A 498 -7.52 1.73 -9.15
CA SER A 498 -7.92 0.32 -9.11
C SER A 498 -6.97 -0.58 -9.93
N SER A 499 -6.54 -0.12 -11.11
CA SER A 499 -5.52 -0.80 -11.93
C SER A 499 -4.16 -0.84 -11.24
N ILE A 500 -3.74 0.28 -10.61
CA ILE A 500 -2.51 0.35 -9.82
C ILE A 500 -2.54 -0.67 -8.66
N CYS A 501 -3.66 -0.77 -7.94
CA CYS A 501 -3.85 -1.75 -6.85
C CYS A 501 -3.71 -3.20 -7.34
N ARG A 502 -4.30 -3.56 -8.49
CA ARG A 502 -4.15 -4.91 -9.10
C ARG A 502 -2.70 -5.21 -9.49
N ILE A 503 -2.05 -4.28 -10.20
CA ILE A 503 -0.65 -4.44 -10.63
C ILE A 503 0.27 -4.59 -9.41
N LEU A 504 0.13 -3.74 -8.39
CA LEU A 504 0.97 -3.79 -7.18
C LEU A 504 0.76 -5.07 -6.36
N ARG A 505 -0.47 -5.60 -6.27
CA ARG A 505 -0.71 -6.93 -5.69
C ARG A 505 0.04 -8.03 -6.45
N TYR A 506 0.05 -7.99 -7.78
CA TYR A 506 0.76 -8.98 -8.58
C TYR A 506 2.30 -8.82 -8.53
N VAL A 507 2.81 -7.59 -8.45
CA VAL A 507 4.22 -7.30 -8.15
C VAL A 507 4.59 -7.84 -6.77
N LYS A 508 3.75 -7.65 -5.74
CA LYS A 508 3.99 -8.21 -4.40
C LYS A 508 4.05 -9.74 -4.43
N ARG A 509 3.17 -10.40 -5.19
CA ARG A 509 3.26 -11.85 -5.48
C ARG A 509 4.56 -12.23 -6.20
N PHE A 510 5.07 -11.42 -7.12
CA PHE A 510 6.38 -11.66 -7.74
C PHE A 510 7.52 -11.61 -6.71
N LEU A 511 7.53 -10.61 -5.83
CA LEU A 511 8.57 -10.43 -4.80
C LEU A 511 8.56 -11.54 -3.73
N ILE A 512 7.38 -11.93 -3.24
CA ILE A 512 7.25 -13.00 -2.23
C ILE A 512 7.79 -14.33 -2.76
N MET A 513 7.58 -14.62 -4.05
CA MET A 513 8.06 -15.84 -4.69
C MET A 513 9.56 -15.82 -5.06
N ASN A 514 10.21 -14.65 -5.03
CA ASN A 514 11.61 -14.47 -5.42
C ASN A 514 12.38 -13.62 -4.37
N PRO A 515 12.57 -14.13 -3.15
CA PRO A 515 13.12 -13.34 -2.03
C PRO A 515 14.61 -12.98 -2.19
N ASP A 516 15.38 -13.82 -2.87
CA ASP A 516 16.82 -13.62 -3.09
C ASP A 516 17.10 -12.62 -4.23
N TYR A 517 16.11 -11.85 -4.70
CA TYR A 517 16.20 -10.82 -5.75
C TYR A 517 17.40 -9.85 -5.58
N ASN A 518 17.78 -9.49 -4.35
CA ASN A 518 18.91 -8.57 -4.09
C ASN A 518 20.27 -9.28 -3.93
N ARG A 519 20.32 -10.62 -4.07
CA ARG A 519 21.51 -11.44 -3.80
C ARG A 519 22.06 -12.15 -5.05
N GLU A 520 21.23 -12.31 -6.08
CA GLU A 520 21.64 -12.96 -7.33
C GLU A 520 22.31 -11.96 -8.29
N PRO A 521 23.35 -12.37 -9.05
CA PRO A 521 24.04 -11.49 -10.00
C PRO A 521 23.14 -10.98 -11.13
N GLU A 522 22.20 -11.81 -11.58
CA GLU A 522 21.12 -11.45 -12.50
C GLU A 522 19.79 -11.68 -11.78
N PRO A 523 19.15 -10.63 -11.23
CA PRO A 523 17.91 -10.80 -10.50
C PRO A 523 16.77 -11.25 -11.42
N PRO A 524 15.88 -12.17 -10.97
CA PRO A 524 14.79 -12.67 -11.80
C PRO A 524 13.88 -11.51 -12.23
N MET A 525 13.54 -11.49 -13.51
CA MET A 525 12.65 -10.50 -14.11
C MET A 525 11.32 -11.14 -14.54
N PRO A 526 10.18 -10.46 -14.37
CA PRO A 526 8.93 -10.84 -15.01
C PRO A 526 9.06 -10.94 -16.53
N VAL A 527 8.48 -11.98 -17.13
CA VAL A 527 8.45 -12.24 -18.59
C VAL A 527 7.53 -11.23 -19.33
N ILE A 528 6.78 -10.43 -18.59
CA ILE A 528 5.71 -9.56 -19.08
C ILE A 528 5.72 -8.26 -18.28
N ASP A 529 5.57 -7.14 -18.97
CA ASP A 529 5.20 -5.89 -18.30
C ASP A 529 3.76 -6.02 -17.76
N TYR A 530 3.61 -5.90 -16.44
CA TYR A 530 2.29 -6.04 -15.79
C TYR A 530 1.34 -4.88 -16.14
N GLY A 531 1.86 -3.74 -16.58
CA GLY A 531 1.05 -2.65 -17.12
C GLY A 531 0.44 -2.98 -18.48
N ASP A 532 1.21 -3.58 -19.38
CA ASP A 532 0.68 -4.10 -20.67
C ASP A 532 -0.32 -5.23 -20.46
N MET A 533 -0.07 -6.08 -19.45
CA MET A 533 -1.00 -7.15 -19.06
C MET A 533 -2.34 -6.57 -18.60
N GLU A 534 -2.34 -5.61 -17.66
CA GLU A 534 -3.55 -4.96 -17.16
C GLU A 534 -4.33 -4.29 -18.30
N THR A 535 -3.65 -3.57 -19.20
CA THR A 535 -4.29 -2.91 -20.35
C THR A 535 -5.02 -3.92 -21.27
N LYS A 536 -4.48 -5.14 -21.40
CA LYS A 536 -5.12 -6.24 -22.15
C LYS A 536 -6.23 -6.92 -21.37
N LEU A 537 -6.17 -6.93 -20.04
CA LEU A 537 -7.20 -7.50 -19.16
C LEU A 537 -8.42 -6.58 -19.06
N LEU A 538 -8.25 -5.27 -18.87
CA LEU A 538 -9.36 -4.29 -18.86
C LEU A 538 -10.20 -4.34 -20.13
N ARG A 539 -9.57 -4.53 -21.31
CA ARG A 539 -10.29 -4.71 -22.59
C ARG A 539 -11.15 -5.98 -22.65
N LYS A 540 -10.87 -6.98 -21.81
CA LYS A 540 -11.63 -8.24 -21.71
C LYS A 540 -12.59 -8.26 -20.52
N PHE A 541 -12.28 -7.49 -19.48
CA PHE A 541 -13.06 -7.35 -18.26
C PHE A 541 -13.31 -5.86 -17.95
N PRO A 542 -14.17 -5.16 -18.72
CA PRO A 542 -14.43 -3.73 -18.49
C PRO A 542 -15.01 -3.45 -17.09
N SER A 543 -15.71 -4.44 -16.51
CA SER A 543 -16.21 -4.39 -15.13
C SER A 543 -15.12 -4.28 -14.06
N TRP A 544 -13.85 -4.45 -14.39
CA TRP A 544 -12.76 -4.30 -13.41
C TRP A 544 -12.46 -2.85 -13.02
N ASP A 545 -13.02 -1.86 -13.70
CA ASP A 545 -12.92 -0.44 -13.34
C ASP A 545 -14.19 0.09 -12.64
N THR A 546 -15.14 -0.79 -12.27
CA THR A 546 -16.33 -0.41 -11.49
C THR A 546 -16.12 -0.63 -9.98
N ALA A 547 -16.94 0.02 -9.15
CA ALA A 547 -16.89 -0.11 -7.69
C ALA A 547 -17.06 -1.56 -7.17
N GLU A 548 -17.68 -2.45 -7.94
CA GLU A 548 -17.80 -3.88 -7.58
C GLU A 548 -16.46 -4.64 -7.69
N SER A 549 -15.52 -4.14 -8.50
CA SER A 549 -14.18 -4.71 -8.67
C SER A 549 -13.29 -4.54 -7.44
N SER A 550 -13.55 -3.49 -6.64
CA SER A 550 -12.80 -3.19 -5.40
C SER A 550 -13.24 -4.07 -4.23
N MET A 551 -14.26 -4.92 -4.38
CA MET A 551 -14.65 -5.88 -3.35
C MET A 551 -13.51 -6.86 -3.04
N VAL A 552 -13.19 -7.01 -1.75
CA VAL A 552 -12.12 -7.90 -1.24
C VAL A 552 -12.25 -9.35 -1.75
N ALA A 553 -13.46 -9.85 -1.97
CA ALA A 553 -13.72 -11.18 -2.54
C ALA A 553 -13.22 -11.39 -3.99
N GLN A 554 -13.02 -10.32 -4.77
CA GLN A 554 -12.54 -10.42 -6.16
C GLN A 554 -11.01 -10.61 -6.26
N ILE A 555 -10.28 -10.38 -5.16
CA ILE A 555 -8.81 -10.39 -5.14
C ILE A 555 -8.22 -11.72 -5.65
N PRO A 556 -8.67 -12.91 -5.19
CA PRO A 556 -8.10 -14.17 -5.66
C PRO A 556 -8.35 -14.43 -7.14
N PHE A 557 -9.54 -14.07 -7.66
CA PHE A 557 -9.88 -14.21 -9.08
C PHE A 557 -9.02 -13.30 -9.96
N GLN A 558 -8.86 -12.03 -9.59
CA GLN A 558 -8.00 -11.08 -10.32
C GLN A 558 -6.55 -11.61 -10.39
N MET A 559 -5.99 -12.06 -9.27
CA MET A 559 -4.63 -12.63 -9.22
C MET A 559 -4.50 -13.93 -10.02
N PHE A 560 -5.51 -14.79 -9.98
CA PHE A 560 -5.58 -16.01 -10.80
C PHE A 560 -5.57 -15.68 -12.30
N VAL A 561 -6.40 -14.74 -12.76
CA VAL A 561 -6.48 -14.35 -14.18
C VAL A 561 -5.16 -13.77 -14.70
N TYR A 562 -4.46 -12.95 -13.91
CA TYR A 562 -3.09 -12.51 -14.22
C TYR A 562 -2.16 -13.71 -14.43
N ARG A 563 -2.20 -14.70 -13.53
CA ARG A 563 -1.36 -15.91 -13.62
C ARG A 563 -1.67 -16.78 -14.83
N VAL A 564 -2.95 -16.89 -15.22
CA VAL A 564 -3.35 -17.59 -16.46
C VAL A 564 -2.76 -16.87 -17.69
N VAL A 565 -2.79 -15.53 -17.76
CA VAL A 565 -2.17 -14.77 -18.86
C VAL A 565 -0.64 -14.92 -18.87
N GLU A 566 -0.01 -14.99 -17.70
CA GLU A 566 1.43 -15.19 -17.59
C GLU A 566 1.87 -16.59 -18.09
N LYS A 567 1.16 -17.64 -17.66
CA LYS A 567 1.37 -19.02 -18.15
C LYS A 567 1.08 -19.16 -19.65
N GLU A 568 0.08 -18.45 -20.20
CA GLU A 568 -0.20 -18.43 -21.64
C GLU A 568 0.97 -17.90 -22.47
N LYS A 569 1.51 -16.72 -22.13
CA LYS A 569 2.61 -16.12 -22.90
C LYS A 569 3.89 -16.97 -22.79
N ALA A 570 4.17 -17.53 -21.61
CA ALA A 570 5.31 -18.45 -21.42
C ALA A 570 5.23 -19.67 -22.36
N ARG A 571 4.03 -20.26 -22.54
CA ARG A 571 3.82 -21.37 -23.49
C ARG A 571 4.03 -20.95 -24.95
N THR A 572 3.58 -19.75 -25.34
CA THR A 572 3.81 -19.22 -26.70
C THR A 572 5.30 -19.05 -26.98
N THR A 573 6.04 -18.39 -26.09
CA THR A 573 7.49 -18.19 -26.25
C THR A 573 8.25 -19.51 -26.31
N GLN A 574 7.87 -20.53 -25.52
CA GLN A 574 8.48 -21.86 -25.60
C GLN A 574 8.24 -22.56 -26.95
N LYS A 575 7.05 -22.41 -27.56
CA LYS A 575 6.78 -22.94 -28.90
C LYS A 575 7.60 -22.24 -29.98
N GLU A 576 7.67 -20.91 -29.95
CA GLU A 576 8.47 -20.12 -30.90
C GLU A 576 9.96 -20.51 -30.84
N THR A 577 10.52 -20.75 -29.64
CA THR A 577 11.90 -21.25 -29.51
C THR A 577 12.07 -22.71 -29.93
N SER A 578 11.00 -23.51 -29.96
CA SER A 578 11.04 -24.92 -30.40
C SER A 578 11.01 -25.01 -31.93
N GLU A 579 10.15 -24.23 -32.59
CA GLU A 579 10.02 -24.20 -34.05
C GLU A 579 11.23 -23.54 -34.73
N SER A 580 11.87 -22.55 -34.09
CA SER A 580 13.15 -21.99 -34.55
C SER A 580 14.36 -22.94 -34.36
N GLY A 581 14.18 -24.09 -33.70
CA GLY A 581 15.25 -25.06 -33.40
C GLY A 581 15.34 -26.24 -34.38
N SER A 582 14.42 -26.35 -35.34
CA SER A 582 14.29 -27.52 -36.22
C SER A 582 14.45 -27.19 -37.71
N ASP A 583 15.65 -26.76 -38.12
CA ASP A 583 16.02 -26.77 -39.54
C ASP A 583 17.43 -27.36 -39.76
N LYS A 584 17.45 -28.58 -40.31
CA LYS A 584 18.59 -29.31 -40.92
C LYS A 584 19.86 -29.53 -40.08
N ALA A 585 19.79 -30.54 -39.20
CA ALA A 585 20.95 -31.36 -38.87
C ALA A 585 20.99 -32.63 -39.76
N SER A 586 21.52 -32.52 -40.99
CA SER A 586 21.82 -33.69 -41.82
C SER A 586 23.28 -34.14 -41.62
N PHE A 587 23.46 -35.46 -41.47
CA PHE A 587 24.77 -36.08 -41.25
C PHE A 587 25.78 -35.74 -42.38
N ARG A 588 26.98 -35.27 -42.01
CA ARG A 588 28.23 -35.56 -42.73
C ARG A 588 29.43 -35.51 -41.78
N THR A 589 30.32 -36.48 -41.91
CA THR A 589 31.46 -36.74 -41.02
C THR A 589 32.68 -35.85 -41.29
N PRO A 590 33.59 -35.65 -40.33
CA PRO A 590 34.65 -34.65 -40.42
C PRO A 590 35.91 -35.17 -41.14
N LYS A 591 36.46 -34.36 -42.05
CA LYS A 591 37.86 -34.48 -42.55
C LYS A 591 38.42 -33.10 -42.92
N GLY A 592 39.68 -32.87 -42.56
CA GLY A 592 40.56 -31.96 -43.30
C GLY A 592 40.85 -30.58 -42.68
N ARG A 593 42.11 -30.40 -42.27
CA ARG A 593 42.76 -29.14 -41.89
C ARG A 593 42.57 -28.01 -42.92
N SER A 594 42.48 -26.76 -42.47
CA SER A 594 43.37 -25.64 -42.91
C SER A 594 43.09 -24.32 -42.16
N ARG A 595 44.01 -23.35 -42.29
CA ARG A 595 44.07 -22.07 -41.54
C ARG A 595 43.05 -21.03 -42.05
N PRO A 596 42.73 -19.98 -41.25
CA PRO A 596 41.75 -18.96 -41.64
C PRO A 596 42.32 -17.96 -42.65
N PRO A 597 41.51 -17.47 -43.61
CA PRO A 597 41.82 -16.28 -44.38
C PRO A 597 41.40 -15.00 -43.63
N GLN A 598 42.28 -14.01 -43.66
CA GLN A 598 41.90 -12.60 -43.44
C GLN A 598 41.06 -12.10 -44.63
N LEU A 599 40.30 -11.02 -44.44
CA LEU A 599 40.07 -9.87 -45.35
C LEU A 599 38.98 -8.98 -44.72
N GLN A 600 39.37 -7.85 -44.15
CA GLN A 600 39.27 -6.51 -44.75
C GLN A 600 37.87 -5.89 -44.70
N CYS A 601 37.70 -4.93 -43.78
CA CYS A 601 36.64 -3.93 -43.84
C CYS A 601 37.20 -2.66 -44.49
N THR A 602 36.69 -2.28 -45.66
CA THR A 602 37.05 -1.04 -46.34
C THR A 602 36.31 0.14 -45.72
N ARG A 603 37.05 1.06 -45.08
CA ARG A 603 36.56 2.39 -44.72
C ARG A 603 37.42 3.44 -45.42
N SER A 604 36.77 4.27 -46.25
CA SER A 604 37.39 5.45 -46.85
C SER A 604 37.55 6.58 -45.83
N LEU A 605 38.64 7.34 -45.97
CA LEU A 605 39.03 8.44 -45.09
C LEU A 605 38.34 9.76 -45.45
N ARG A 606 38.17 10.63 -44.44
CA ARG A 606 38.69 12.01 -44.38
C ARG A 606 38.47 12.59 -42.96
N THR A 607 39.55 12.79 -42.17
CA THR A 607 40.24 14.09 -41.89
C THR A 607 39.33 15.14 -41.23
N GLY A 608 39.67 15.81 -40.12
CA GLY A 608 40.78 15.81 -39.14
C GLY A 608 40.29 16.62 -37.92
N SER A 609 40.80 16.57 -36.69
CA SER A 609 42.15 16.92 -36.19
C SER A 609 42.24 16.48 -34.70
N GLU A 610 43.42 16.09 -34.19
CA GLU A 610 44.22 16.83 -33.17
C GLU A 610 43.44 17.80 -32.26
N SER A 611 43.67 17.94 -30.95
CA SER A 611 44.42 17.19 -29.91
C SER A 611 43.89 17.68 -28.53
N GLN A 612 44.33 17.29 -27.33
CA GLN A 612 45.38 16.39 -26.81
C GLN A 612 44.89 15.82 -25.43
N LEU A 613 45.56 14.84 -24.82
CA LEU A 613 45.18 14.29 -23.50
C LEU A 613 46.41 13.96 -22.64
N MET A 614 46.72 14.77 -21.63
CA MET A 614 47.80 14.48 -20.67
C MET A 614 47.27 13.66 -19.50
N MET A 615 47.89 12.50 -19.28
CA MET A 615 47.73 11.68 -18.07
C MET A 615 48.69 12.16 -16.98
N ILE A 616 48.19 12.36 -15.75
CA ILE A 616 49.03 12.39 -14.55
C ILE A 616 48.42 11.46 -13.48
N SER A 617 49.26 10.54 -13.02
CA SER A 617 48.96 9.58 -11.95
C SER A 617 49.41 10.12 -10.58
N PRO A 618 48.77 9.70 -9.46
CA PRO A 618 49.09 10.24 -8.15
C PRO A 618 50.30 9.54 -7.49
N ARG A 619 51.11 10.30 -6.76
CA ARG A 619 52.08 9.79 -5.76
C ARG A 619 51.94 10.54 -4.41
N PRO A 620 52.41 9.96 -3.28
CA PRO A 620 51.93 10.35 -1.95
C PRO A 620 53.00 10.93 -0.99
N ARG A 621 52.51 11.38 0.19
CA ARG A 621 53.16 11.56 1.52
C ARG A 621 53.66 12.96 1.95
N ARG A 622 53.42 13.18 3.26
CA ARG A 622 54.12 13.96 4.33
C ARG A 622 53.25 15.09 4.89
N THR A 623 52.84 15.12 6.17
CA THR A 623 53.49 15.01 7.51
C THR A 623 54.30 16.23 7.95
N SER A 624 53.67 17.07 8.78
CA SER A 624 54.21 18.05 9.74
C SER A 624 53.00 18.67 10.49
N SER A 625 53.05 19.27 11.69
CA SER A 625 53.77 19.05 12.97
C SER A 625 53.57 20.32 13.82
N GLY A 626 53.21 20.20 15.10
CA GLY A 626 53.05 21.34 16.04
C GLY A 626 51.67 22.04 15.98
N HIS A 627 51.12 22.60 17.05
CA HIS A 627 51.59 22.72 18.44
C HIS A 627 50.43 22.53 19.44
N ALA A 628 50.78 22.24 20.70
CA ALA A 628 49.86 22.16 21.83
C ALA A 628 49.78 23.48 22.61
N SER A 629 48.68 23.67 23.33
CA SER A 629 48.59 24.56 24.51
C SER A 629 47.39 24.15 25.38
N ASP A 630 47.66 23.74 26.62
CA ASP A 630 46.65 23.42 27.64
C ASP A 630 45.96 24.68 28.20
N SER A 631 44.72 24.54 28.70
CA SER A 631 44.21 25.34 29.84
C SER A 631 42.92 24.75 30.43
N GLU A 632 43.10 23.83 31.36
CA GLU A 632 42.41 23.63 32.64
C GLU A 632 41.01 24.23 32.95
N ILE A 633 40.18 23.35 33.54
CA ILE A 633 39.32 23.53 34.75
C ILE A 633 38.16 24.55 34.69
N SER A 634 36.93 24.01 34.66
CA SER A 634 35.90 24.14 35.72
C SER A 634 34.70 23.26 35.42
#